data_AF-A0A534VLJ4-F1
#
_entry.id   AF-A0A534VLJ4-F1
#
_cell.length_a   1.000
_cell.length_b   1.000
_cell.length_c   1.000
_cell.angle_alpha   90.00
_cell.angle_beta   90.00
_cell.angle_gamma   90.00
#
_symmetry.space_group_name_H-M   'P 1'
#
loop_
_entity.id
_entity.type
_entity.pdbx_description
1 polymer ?
#
loop_
_entity_poly.entity_id
_entity_poly.type
_entity_poly.pdbx_seq_one_letter_code
_entity_poly.pdbx_strand_id
1 'polypeptide(L)'
;MKGHPGSRNPSVFALAGVALLACLLAFASPAGAQSAGHKFGRGLADVTTGVLELPGNAMVETEKHGAAAGVPIGIAKGLGMIVSRELVGVYEVVSAPFPVPAGYRPPISPEYPWSYFDRTPRPARGERRSPASRG
;
A
#
# COMPACT_ATOMS: atom_id res chain seq x y z
N MET A 1 26.17 -47.40 16.41
CA MET A 1 25.61 -46.08 16.05
C MET A 1 24.17 -46.04 16.58
N LYS A 2 23.95 -45.47 17.77
CA LYS A 2 22.60 -45.32 18.38
C LYS A 2 22.04 -43.97 17.96
N GLY A 3 21.03 -43.97 17.10
CA GLY A 3 20.32 -42.76 16.70
C GLY A 3 19.60 -42.13 17.90
N HIS A 4 19.79 -40.84 18.11
CA HIS A 4 19.02 -40.05 19.08
C HIS A 4 17.60 -39.83 18.53
N PRO A 5 16.54 -40.28 19.23
CA PRO A 5 15.19 -39.94 18.85
C PRO A 5 14.96 -38.45 19.13
N GLY A 6 14.74 -37.66 18.07
CA GLY A 6 14.44 -36.24 18.16
C GLY A 6 13.15 -36.00 18.95
N SER A 7 13.26 -35.33 20.08
CA SER A 7 12.15 -34.85 20.91
C SER A 7 11.22 -33.95 20.09
N ARG A 8 10.07 -34.46 19.65
CA ARG A 8 8.99 -33.66 19.09
C ARG A 8 8.26 -32.98 20.24
N ASN A 9 8.62 -31.74 20.54
CA ASN A 9 8.05 -30.98 21.64
C ASN A 9 6.61 -30.54 21.28
N PRO A 10 5.55 -31.08 21.91
CA PRO A 10 4.16 -30.71 21.62
C PRO A 10 3.90 -29.22 21.88
N SER A 11 4.65 -28.62 22.79
CA SER A 11 4.62 -27.19 23.09
C SER A 11 5.02 -26.33 21.90
N VAL A 12 5.94 -26.80 21.04
CA VAL A 12 6.35 -26.05 19.83
C VAL A 12 5.22 -26.03 18.81
N PHE A 13 4.50 -27.15 18.64
CA PHE A 13 3.34 -27.21 17.75
C PHE A 13 2.16 -26.38 18.29
N ALA A 14 1.94 -26.39 19.61
CA ALA A 14 0.93 -25.55 20.24
C ALA A 14 1.25 -24.05 20.06
N LEU A 15 2.50 -23.65 20.28
CA LEU A 15 2.96 -22.26 20.06
C LEU A 15 2.85 -21.86 18.59
N ALA A 16 3.21 -22.74 17.65
CA ALA A 16 3.06 -22.49 16.22
C ALA A 16 1.57 -22.36 15.83
N GLY A 17 0.69 -23.18 16.40
CA GLY A 17 -0.76 -23.09 16.19
C GLY A 17 -1.36 -21.80 16.72
N VAL A 18 -0.95 -21.36 17.92
CA VAL A 18 -1.38 -20.07 18.51
C VAL A 18 -0.86 -18.90 17.68
N ALA A 19 0.39 -18.93 17.23
CA ALA A 19 0.95 -17.90 16.36
C ALA A 19 0.22 -17.83 15.01
N LEU A 20 -0.10 -18.98 14.41
CA LEU A 20 -0.86 -19.04 13.16
C LEU A 20 -2.29 -18.51 13.34
N LEU A 21 -2.96 -18.87 14.44
CA LEU A 21 -4.30 -18.36 14.76
C LEU A 21 -4.29 -16.85 15.01
N ALA A 22 -3.30 -16.35 15.76
CA ALA A 22 -3.12 -14.92 15.99
C ALA A 22 -2.87 -14.16 14.68
N CYS A 23 -2.05 -14.73 13.77
CA CYS A 23 -1.88 -14.19 12.42
C CYS A 23 -3.22 -14.16 11.67
N LEU A 24 -3.96 -15.27 11.62
CA LEU A 24 -5.25 -15.33 10.91
C LEU A 24 -6.25 -14.30 11.44
N LEU A 25 -6.34 -14.13 12.76
CA LEU A 25 -7.22 -13.14 13.39
C LEU A 25 -6.76 -11.70 13.12
N ALA A 26 -5.45 -11.44 13.01
CA ALA A 26 -4.93 -10.11 12.66
C ALA A 26 -5.29 -9.68 11.23
N PHE A 27 -5.47 -10.63 10.30
CA PHE A 27 -5.89 -10.37 8.92
C PHE A 27 -7.41 -10.48 8.70
N ALA A 28 -8.17 -11.08 9.63
CA ALA A 28 -9.62 -11.25 9.55
C ALA A 28 -10.43 -10.00 9.96
N SER A 29 -10.00 -8.81 9.53
CA SER A 29 -10.74 -7.57 9.80
C SER A 29 -11.92 -7.41 8.83
N PRO A 30 -13.09 -6.91 9.28
CA PRO A 30 -14.23 -6.67 8.40
C PRO A 30 -13.85 -5.66 7.30
N ALA A 31 -14.37 -5.87 6.09
CA ALA A 31 -14.06 -5.05 4.92
C ALA A 31 -14.26 -3.55 5.23
N GLY A 32 -13.17 -2.77 5.16
CA GLY A 32 -13.16 -1.33 5.40
C GLY A 32 -12.75 -0.89 6.83
N ALA A 33 -12.60 -1.80 7.79
CA ALA A 33 -12.13 -1.46 9.12
C ALA A 33 -10.59 -1.44 9.18
N GLN A 34 -10.01 -0.26 9.37
CA GLN A 34 -8.57 -0.08 9.59
C GLN A 34 -8.18 -0.69 10.94
N SER A 35 -7.20 -1.60 10.91
CA SER A 35 -6.74 -2.36 12.06
C SER A 35 -5.22 -2.37 12.14
N ALA A 36 -4.66 -2.89 13.23
CA ALA A 36 -3.21 -3.06 13.37
C ALA A 36 -2.61 -3.89 12.22
N GLY A 37 -3.33 -4.93 11.74
CA GLY A 37 -2.92 -5.73 10.59
C GLY A 37 -2.90 -4.94 9.29
N HIS A 38 -3.90 -4.10 9.03
CA HIS A 38 -3.92 -3.22 7.86
C HIS A 38 -2.79 -2.20 7.89
N LYS A 39 -2.55 -1.58 9.05
CA LYS A 39 -1.45 -0.64 9.24
C LYS A 39 -0.09 -1.29 9.00
N PHE A 40 0.13 -2.48 9.56
CA PHE A 40 1.36 -3.24 9.33
C PHE A 40 1.53 -3.60 7.84
N GLY A 41 0.47 -4.11 7.20
CA GLY A 41 0.49 -4.47 5.79
C GLY A 41 0.72 -3.28 4.87
N ARG A 42 0.11 -2.12 5.18
CA ARG A 42 0.36 -0.86 4.50
C ARG A 42 1.79 -0.39 4.68
N GLY A 43 2.32 -0.43 5.90
CA GLY A 43 3.71 -0.07 6.15
C GLY A 43 4.71 -0.96 5.39
N LEU A 44 4.43 -2.28 5.31
CA LEU A 44 5.23 -3.20 4.51
C LEU A 44 5.12 -2.88 3.00
N ALA A 45 3.91 -2.56 2.51
CA ALA A 45 3.71 -2.14 1.13
C ALA A 45 4.50 -0.87 0.80
N ASP A 46 4.51 0.11 1.71
CA ASP A 46 5.22 1.37 1.53
C ASP A 46 6.73 1.16 1.37
N VAL A 47 7.33 0.32 2.21
CA VAL A 47 8.78 0.01 2.18
C VAL A 47 9.17 -0.90 1.01
N THR A 48 8.28 -1.80 0.59
CA THR A 48 8.63 -2.78 -0.47
C THR A 48 8.27 -2.31 -1.87
N THR A 49 7.28 -1.44 -2.00
CA THR A 49 6.73 -1.03 -3.29
C THR A 49 6.72 0.49 -3.49
N GLY A 50 7.43 1.25 -2.66
CA GLY A 50 7.54 2.70 -2.77
C GLY A 50 7.96 3.19 -4.15
N VAL A 51 8.78 2.43 -4.89
CA VAL A 51 9.22 2.75 -6.26
C VAL A 51 8.06 2.99 -7.26
N LEU A 52 6.87 2.45 -6.98
CA LEU A 52 5.67 2.67 -7.82
C LEU A 52 5.18 4.13 -7.82
N GLU A 53 5.64 4.93 -6.86
CA GLU A 53 5.39 6.38 -6.83
C GLU A 53 5.97 7.11 -8.05
N LEU A 54 7.07 6.64 -8.64
CA LEU A 54 7.66 7.22 -9.85
C LEU A 54 6.69 7.14 -11.04
N PRO A 55 6.32 5.94 -11.54
CA PRO A 55 5.38 5.83 -12.66
C PRO A 55 3.99 6.36 -12.29
N GLY A 56 3.52 6.16 -11.06
CA GLY A 56 2.21 6.63 -10.61
C GLY A 56 2.07 8.16 -10.67
N ASN A 57 3.05 8.90 -10.14
CA ASN A 57 3.04 10.37 -10.22
C ASN A 57 3.32 10.87 -11.65
N ALA A 58 4.19 10.22 -12.42
CA ALA A 58 4.40 10.55 -13.83
C ALA A 58 3.10 10.47 -14.66
N MET A 59 2.30 9.42 -14.47
CA MET A 59 0.98 9.30 -15.12
C MET A 59 0.05 10.43 -14.70
N VAL A 60 -0.12 10.64 -13.39
CA VAL A 60 -1.04 11.66 -12.85
C VAL A 60 -0.67 13.07 -13.31
N GLU A 61 0.62 13.42 -13.28
CA GLU A 61 1.06 14.76 -13.68
C GLU A 61 1.06 14.93 -15.20
N THR A 62 1.27 13.85 -15.98
CA THR A 62 1.07 13.85 -17.44
C THR A 62 -0.37 14.12 -17.83
N GLU A 63 -1.34 13.52 -17.14
CA GLU A 63 -2.77 13.80 -17.38
C GLU A 63 -3.15 15.26 -17.09
N LYS A 64 -2.47 15.92 -16.15
CA LYS A 64 -2.75 17.29 -15.75
C LYS A 64 -2.07 18.33 -16.63
N HIS A 65 -0.82 18.07 -17.02
CA HIS A 65 0.07 19.08 -17.61
C HIS A 65 0.54 18.71 -19.03
N GLY A 66 0.12 17.55 -19.56
CA GLY A 66 0.64 16.98 -20.80
C GLY A 66 2.02 16.34 -20.62
N ALA A 67 2.47 15.53 -21.58
CA ALA A 67 3.68 14.71 -21.42
C ALA A 67 4.96 15.53 -21.23
N ALA A 68 5.10 16.67 -21.93
CA ALA A 68 6.32 17.48 -21.92
C ALA A 68 6.64 18.07 -20.53
N ALA A 69 5.62 18.50 -19.79
CA ALA A 69 5.78 19.05 -18.43
C ALA A 69 5.47 18.01 -17.35
N GLY A 70 4.48 17.14 -17.57
CA GLY A 70 3.98 16.22 -16.57
C GLY A 70 4.93 15.07 -16.23
N VAL A 71 5.69 14.55 -17.19
CA VAL A 71 6.68 13.48 -16.91
C VAL A 71 7.79 13.96 -15.95
N PRO A 72 8.54 15.05 -16.23
CA PRO A 72 9.60 15.49 -15.32
C PRO A 72 9.07 15.92 -13.95
N ILE A 73 7.92 16.62 -13.90
CA ILE A 73 7.28 17.01 -12.64
C ILE A 73 6.86 15.76 -11.84
N GLY A 74 6.26 14.78 -12.51
CA GLY A 74 5.82 13.55 -11.88
C GLY A 74 6.98 12.69 -11.37
N ILE A 75 8.12 12.63 -12.09
CA ILE A 75 9.34 11.97 -11.62
C ILE A 75 9.88 12.64 -10.36
N ALA A 76 10.03 13.98 -10.37
CA ALA A 76 10.54 14.72 -9.22
C ALA A 76 9.64 14.53 -7.98
N LYS A 77 8.32 14.59 -8.17
CA LYS A 77 7.34 14.33 -7.11
C LYS A 77 7.40 12.88 -6.63
N GLY A 78 7.50 11.91 -7.55
CA GLY A 78 7.60 10.50 -7.25
C GLY A 78 8.83 10.18 -6.38
N LEU A 79 9.98 10.79 -6.65
CA LEU A 79 11.18 10.64 -5.83
C LEU A 79 10.98 11.12 -4.39
N GLY A 80 10.35 12.29 -4.20
CA GLY A 80 10.02 12.78 -2.86
C GLY A 80 9.02 11.88 -2.12
N MET A 81 8.07 11.31 -2.87
CA MET A 81 7.08 10.38 -2.33
C MET A 81 7.71 9.04 -1.90
N ILE A 82 8.69 8.52 -2.65
CA ILE A 82 9.43 7.29 -2.26
C ILE A 82 10.06 7.47 -0.88
N VAL A 83 10.82 8.54 -0.68
CA VAL A 83 11.45 8.82 0.63
C VAL A 83 10.40 8.92 1.73
N SER A 84 9.28 9.59 1.45
CA SER A 84 8.18 9.72 2.41
C SER A 84 7.58 8.36 2.77
N ARG A 85 7.39 7.47 1.78
CA ARG A 85 6.87 6.11 1.98
C ARG A 85 7.81 5.23 2.76
N GLU A 86 9.11 5.28 2.52
CA GLU A 86 10.07 4.51 3.31
C GLU A 86 10.00 4.91 4.80
N LEU A 87 10.01 6.22 5.08
CA LEU A 87 9.95 6.74 6.46
C LEU A 87 8.62 6.39 7.14
N VAL A 88 7.51 6.62 6.45
CA VAL A 88 6.17 6.33 6.96
C VAL A 88 5.93 4.83 7.09
N GLY A 89 6.43 4.02 6.17
CA GLY A 89 6.27 2.58 6.19
C GLY A 89 7.00 1.94 7.35
N VAL A 90 8.25 2.36 7.62
CA VAL A 90 8.98 1.96 8.84
C VAL A 90 8.21 2.39 10.09
N TYR A 91 7.74 3.64 10.13
CA TYR A 91 6.91 4.13 11.23
C TYR A 91 5.66 3.27 11.44
N GLU A 92 4.92 2.93 10.37
CA GLU A 92 3.69 2.15 10.42
C GLU A 92 3.93 0.71 10.88
N VAL A 93 5.01 0.08 10.43
CA VAL A 93 5.43 -1.26 10.86
C VAL A 93 5.78 -1.28 12.34
N VAL A 94 6.63 -0.36 12.80
CA VAL A 94 7.09 -0.29 14.19
C VAL A 94 5.94 0.07 15.13
N SER A 95 5.09 1.00 14.70
CA SER A 95 3.97 1.47 15.50
C SER A 95 2.68 0.67 15.28
N ALA A 96 2.70 -0.42 14.50
CA ALA A 96 1.50 -1.21 14.18
C ALA A 96 0.68 -1.66 15.40
N PRO A 97 1.27 -2.03 16.55
CA PRO A 97 0.51 -2.36 17.75
C PRO A 97 -0.26 -1.17 18.33
N PHE A 98 0.22 0.05 18.08
CA PHE A 98 -0.35 1.28 18.62
C PHE A 98 -1.36 1.91 17.65
N PRO A 99 -2.52 2.39 18.13
CA PRO A 99 -3.53 3.06 17.31
C PRO A 99 -3.15 4.53 17.04
N VAL A 100 -1.93 4.75 16.56
CA VAL A 100 -1.41 6.07 16.16
C VAL A 100 -1.03 6.00 14.67
N PRO A 101 -1.65 6.74 13.75
CA PRO A 101 -2.75 7.70 13.94
C PRO A 101 -4.04 7.04 14.48
N ALA A 102 -4.87 7.82 15.17
CA ALA A 102 -6.12 7.33 15.76
C ALA A 102 -6.98 6.59 14.72
N GLY A 103 -7.38 5.36 15.04
CA GLY A 103 -8.15 4.51 14.12
C GLY A 103 -7.34 3.96 12.94
N TYR A 104 -6.01 3.85 13.05
CA TYR A 104 -5.13 3.22 12.06
C TYR A 104 -5.17 3.86 10.66
N ARG A 105 -5.57 5.14 10.58
CA ARG A 105 -5.77 5.85 9.31
C ARG A 105 -4.46 6.02 8.53
N PRO A 106 -4.50 5.99 7.18
CA PRO A 106 -3.33 6.24 6.36
C PRO A 106 -2.79 7.66 6.52
N PRO A 107 -1.50 7.84 6.85
CA PRO A 107 -0.89 9.17 6.93
C PRO A 107 -0.49 9.74 5.56
N ILE A 108 -0.27 8.88 4.56
CA ILE A 108 0.04 9.25 3.17
C ILE A 108 -1.12 8.86 2.25
N SER A 109 -1.37 9.67 1.22
CA SER A 109 -2.30 9.37 0.14
C SER A 109 -1.55 9.32 -1.21
N PRO A 110 -1.79 8.32 -2.06
CA PRO A 110 -2.76 7.23 -1.89
C PRO A 110 -2.37 6.24 -0.79
N GLU A 111 -3.33 5.44 -0.32
CA GLU A 111 -3.09 4.48 0.77
C GLU A 111 -2.00 3.47 0.39
N TYR A 112 -2.07 2.91 -0.82
CA TYR A 112 -1.04 2.00 -1.33
C TYR A 112 -0.32 2.58 -2.55
N PRO A 113 0.97 2.23 -2.77
CA PRO A 113 1.74 2.73 -3.91
C PRO A 113 1.16 2.35 -5.28
N TRP A 114 0.43 1.24 -5.40
CA TRP A 114 -0.20 0.80 -6.64
C TRP A 114 -1.57 1.43 -6.91
N SER A 115 -2.18 2.14 -5.94
CA SER A 115 -3.53 2.71 -6.11
C SER A 115 -3.61 3.84 -7.15
N TYR A 116 -2.48 4.27 -7.72
CA TYR A 116 -2.46 5.12 -8.90
C TYR A 116 -3.05 4.41 -10.13
N PHE A 117 -2.86 3.09 -10.23
CA PHE A 117 -3.19 2.29 -11.42
C PHE A 117 -4.62 1.76 -11.40
N ASP A 118 -5.29 1.76 -10.24
CA ASP A 118 -6.70 1.39 -10.11
C ASP A 118 -7.65 2.46 -10.63
N ARG A 119 -7.13 3.64 -10.99
CA ARG A 119 -7.94 4.74 -11.53
C ARG A 119 -8.30 4.42 -12.97
N THR A 120 -9.59 4.45 -13.28
CA THR A 120 -10.06 4.40 -14.67
C THR A 120 -9.47 5.60 -15.42
N PRO A 121 -8.79 5.39 -16.57
CA PRO A 121 -8.27 6.49 -17.36
C PRO A 121 -9.38 7.49 -17.66
N ARG A 122 -9.16 8.77 -17.29
CA ARG A 122 -10.16 9.80 -17.56
C ARG A 122 -10.20 9.97 -19.09
N PRO A 123 -11.37 9.86 -19.76
CA PRO A 123 -11.43 10.04 -21.21
C PRO A 123 -10.82 11.38 -21.57
N ALA A 124 -9.97 11.38 -22.60
CA ALA A 124 -9.28 12.58 -23.04
C ALA A 124 -10.30 13.72 -23.19
N ARG A 125 -9.94 14.92 -22.72
CA ARG A 125 -10.81 16.10 -22.69
C ARG A 125 -11.46 16.41 -24.06
N GLY A 126 -10.94 15.86 -25.16
CA GLY A 126 -11.52 15.93 -26.50
C GLY A 126 -12.86 15.22 -26.69
N GLU A 127 -13.17 14.17 -25.93
CA GLU A 127 -14.39 13.36 -26.15
C GLU A 127 -15.66 14.02 -25.57
N ARG A 128 -15.52 14.99 -24.66
CA ARG A 128 -16.66 15.67 -24.02
C ARG A 128 -17.32 16.75 -24.88
N ARG A 129 -16.80 17.06 -26.06
CA ARG A 129 -17.39 18.04 -26.99
C ARG A 129 -18.00 17.36 -28.20
N SER A 130 -19.16 16.73 -28.03
CA SER A 130 -20.27 16.72 -29.01
C SER A 130 -21.45 15.87 -28.49
N PRO A 131 -22.40 16.43 -27.73
CA PRO A 131 -23.77 16.02 -27.95
C PRO A 131 -24.14 16.58 -29.32
N ALA A 132 -24.34 15.66 -30.27
CA ALA A 132 -24.82 15.95 -31.59
C ALA A 132 -25.96 16.99 -31.54
N SER A 133 -25.75 18.11 -32.21
CA SER A 133 -26.85 18.91 -32.74
C SER A 133 -27.75 17.96 -33.54
N ARG A 134 -28.89 17.59 -32.98
CA ARG A 134 -29.95 16.87 -33.67
C ARG A 134 -31.12 17.83 -33.83
N GLY A 135 -31.36 18.19 -35.09
CA GLY A 135 -32.67 18.47 -35.69
C GLY A 135 -33.41 19.68 -35.17
#